data_AF-A0A8I0K001-F1
#
_entry.id   AF-A0A8I0K001-F1
#
_cell.length_a   1.000
_cell.length_b   1.000
_cell.length_c   1.000
_cell.angle_alpha   90.00
_cell.angle_beta   90.00
_cell.angle_gamma   90.00
#
_symmetry.space_group_name_H-M   'P 1'
#
loop_
_entity.id
_entity.type
_entity.pdbx_description
1 polymer ?
#
loop_
_entity_poly.entity_id
_entity_poly.type
_entity_poly.pdbx_seq_one_letter_code
_entity_poly.pdbx_strand_id
1 'polypeptide(L)'
;MAEHRTRDELNELLRHAHFIAVGKGHTARYVEKNYPGWHWNELIAILRIGGVLRKDENERLRCDPKVVGVRFGRGSTFHVEWDWMA
;
A
#
# COMPACT_ATOMS: atom_id res chain seq x y z
N MET A 1 11.60 -8.81 -7.82
CA MET A 1 10.43 -9.37 -8.51
C MET A 1 9.25 -8.64 -7.93
N ALA A 2 8.55 -7.88 -8.75
CA ALA A 2 7.52 -6.99 -8.27
C ALA A 2 6.19 -7.78 -8.31
N GLU A 3 5.81 -8.23 -7.12
CA GLU A 3 4.69 -9.12 -6.84
C GLU A 3 3.37 -8.37 -6.96
N HIS A 4 2.37 -9.04 -7.49
CA HIS A 4 0.98 -8.60 -7.41
C HIS A 4 0.54 -8.61 -5.93
N ARG A 5 -0.10 -7.53 -5.48
CA ARG A 5 -0.67 -7.41 -4.13
C ARG A 5 -2.17 -7.23 -4.20
N THR A 6 -2.89 -8.09 -3.51
CA THR A 6 -4.33 -8.01 -3.33
C THR A 6 -4.71 -6.85 -2.41
N ARG A 7 -5.98 -6.44 -2.46
CA ARG A 7 -6.56 -5.47 -1.53
C ARG A 7 -6.31 -5.79 -0.06
N ASP A 8 -6.40 -7.07 0.32
CA ASP A 8 -6.25 -7.48 1.72
C ASP A 8 -4.79 -7.38 2.19
N GLU A 9 -3.83 -7.74 1.34
CA GLU A 9 -2.40 -7.49 1.62
C GLU A 9 -2.08 -6.00 1.71
N LEU A 10 -2.70 -5.17 0.87
CA LEU A 10 -2.57 -3.71 0.95
C LEU A 10 -3.18 -3.16 2.24
N ASN A 11 -4.33 -3.67 2.67
CA ASN A 11 -4.91 -3.30 3.95
C ASN A 11 -4.01 -3.70 5.13
N GLU A 12 -3.36 -4.86 5.08
CA GLU A 12 -2.40 -5.28 6.11
C GLU A 12 -1.19 -4.35 6.15
N LEU A 13 -0.62 -4.00 4.99
CA LEU A 13 0.43 -2.98 4.88
C LEU A 13 -0.01 -1.64 5.52
N LEU A 14 -1.23 -1.19 5.22
CA LEU A 14 -1.75 0.09 5.71
C LEU A 14 -2.07 0.09 7.22
N ARG A 15 -2.24 -1.07 7.85
CA ARG A 15 -2.29 -1.14 9.33
C ARG A 15 -0.97 -0.70 9.96
N HIS A 16 0.15 -0.88 9.26
CA HIS A 16 1.45 -0.37 9.68
C HIS A 16 1.67 1.12 9.35
N ALA A 17 0.73 1.79 8.68
CA ALA A 17 0.81 3.22 8.38
C ALA A 17 0.60 4.14 9.59
N HIS A 18 0.18 3.59 10.72
CA HIS A 18 -0.06 4.37 11.93
C HIS A 18 1.22 5.09 12.38
N PHE A 19 1.12 6.38 12.68
CA PHE A 19 2.29 7.23 12.94
C PHE A 19 3.23 6.67 14.03
N ILE A 20 2.66 5.97 15.03
CA ILE A 20 3.43 5.31 16.10
C ILE A 20 4.29 4.16 15.55
N ALA A 21 3.78 3.36 14.63
CA ALA A 21 4.52 2.25 14.02
C ALA A 21 5.62 2.75 13.09
N VAL A 22 5.35 3.84 12.38
CA VAL A 22 6.30 4.52 11.49
C VAL A 22 7.44 5.15 12.31
N GLY A 23 7.10 5.92 13.36
CA GLY A 23 8.07 6.59 14.22
C GLY A 23 8.97 5.63 15.02
N LYS A 24 8.54 4.38 15.22
CA LYS A 24 9.33 3.32 15.87
C LYS A 24 10.10 2.42 14.88
N GLY A 25 10.03 2.70 13.58
CA GLY A 25 10.72 1.92 12.54
C GLY A 25 10.12 0.54 12.23
N HIS A 26 9.01 0.15 12.87
CA HIS A 26 8.34 -1.13 12.60
C HIS A 26 7.84 -1.22 11.16
N THR A 27 7.33 -0.11 10.64
CA THR A 27 6.83 -0.02 9.27
C THR A 27 7.95 -0.22 8.26
N ALA A 28 9.11 0.41 8.47
CA ALA A 28 10.28 0.23 7.60
C ALA A 28 10.74 -1.24 7.59
N ARG A 29 10.84 -1.88 8.77
CA ARG A 29 11.22 -3.29 8.87
C ARG A 29 10.19 -4.23 8.22
N TYR A 30 8.90 -3.93 8.34
CA TYR A 30 7.85 -4.69 7.66
C TYR A 30 7.97 -4.56 6.14
N VAL A 31 8.21 -3.34 5.64
CA VAL A 31 8.38 -3.07 4.21
C VAL A 31 9.63 -3.77 3.68
N GLU A 32 10.79 -3.66 4.34
CA GLU A 32 12.03 -4.33 3.91
C GLU A 32 11.85 -5.86 3.82
N LYS A 33 11.07 -6.44 4.73
CA LYS A 33 10.82 -7.89 4.75
C LYS A 33 9.84 -8.34 3.66
N ASN A 34 8.76 -7.59 3.42
CA ASN A 34 7.64 -8.03 2.57
C ASN A 34 7.62 -7.36 1.18
N TYR A 35 8.38 -6.30 0.98
CA TYR A 35 8.46 -5.53 -0.25
C TYR A 35 9.95 -5.28 -0.56
N PRO A 36 10.72 -6.32 -0.89
CA PRO A 36 12.16 -6.19 -1.07
C PRO A 36 12.48 -5.22 -2.21
N GLY A 37 13.33 -4.24 -1.92
CA GLY A 37 13.72 -3.18 -2.86
C GLY A 37 12.79 -1.97 -2.89
N TRP A 38 11.80 -1.90 -1.99
CA TRP A 38 10.94 -0.74 -1.82
C TRP A 38 11.17 -0.04 -0.49
N HIS A 39 11.08 1.30 -0.47
CA HIS A 39 10.96 2.05 0.76
C HIS A 39 9.50 2.41 1.08
N TRP A 40 9.18 2.53 2.38
CA TRP A 40 7.85 2.89 2.86
C TRP A 40 7.30 4.16 2.18
N ASN A 41 8.14 5.20 2.08
CA ASN A 41 7.76 6.49 1.50
C ASN A 41 7.43 6.37 0.01
N GLU A 42 8.15 5.53 -0.73
CA GLU A 42 7.90 5.31 -2.16
C GLU A 42 6.60 4.53 -2.37
N LEU A 43 6.36 3.49 -1.57
CA LEU A 43 5.10 2.74 -1.61
C LEU A 43 3.90 3.63 -1.32
N ILE A 44 3.96 4.43 -0.25
CA ILE A 44 2.87 5.34 0.08
C ILE A 44 2.66 6.41 -0.99
N ALA A 45 3.73 6.95 -1.57
CA ALA A 45 3.62 7.91 -2.67
C ALA A 45 2.90 7.29 -3.88
N ILE A 46 3.28 6.07 -4.28
CA ILE A 46 2.65 5.37 -5.40
C ILE A 46 1.18 5.04 -5.11
N LEU A 47 0.87 4.49 -3.94
CA LEU A 47 -0.51 4.17 -3.57
C LEU A 47 -1.38 5.43 -3.53
N ARG A 48 -0.82 6.56 -3.10
CA ARG A 48 -1.50 7.86 -3.12
C ARG A 48 -1.73 8.35 -4.55
N ILE A 49 -0.71 8.34 -5.41
CA ILE A 49 -0.80 8.77 -6.82
C ILE A 49 -1.80 7.89 -7.58
N GLY A 50 -1.81 6.59 -7.30
CA GLY A 50 -2.71 5.61 -7.89
C GLY A 50 -4.14 5.67 -7.39
N GLY A 51 -4.49 6.55 -6.46
CA GLY A 51 -5.84 6.64 -5.89
C GLY A 51 -6.23 5.45 -5.01
N VAL A 52 -5.28 4.60 -4.62
CA VAL A 52 -5.53 3.36 -3.86
C VAL A 52 -5.88 3.65 -2.39
N LEU A 53 -5.49 4.81 -1.88
CA LEU A 53 -5.66 5.16 -0.47
C LEU A 53 -7.00 5.86 -0.22
N ARG A 54 -7.74 5.36 0.77
CA ARG A 54 -8.92 6.01 1.35
C ARG A 54 -8.74 6.14 2.87
N LYS A 55 -9.39 7.15 3.46
CA LYS A 55 -9.53 7.24 4.92
C LYS A 55 -10.86 6.61 5.35
N ASP A 56 -10.84 5.81 6.41
CA ASP A 56 -12.07 5.36 7.08
C ASP A 56 -12.64 6.45 8.02
N GLU A 57 -13.75 6.15 8.68
CA GLU A 57 -14.43 7.04 9.63
C GLU A 57 -13.54 7.50 10.81
N ASN A 58 -12.46 6.76 11.10
CA ASN A 58 -11.50 7.07 12.16
C ASN A 58 -10.20 7.70 11.63
N GLU A 59 -10.24 8.24 10.40
CA GLU A 59 -9.10 8.79 9.67
C GLU A 59 -7.95 7.80 9.41
N ARG A 60 -8.18 6.49 9.55
CA ARG A 60 -7.15 5.49 9.28
C ARG A 60 -7.04 5.23 7.79
N LEU A 61 -5.81 5.08 7.31
CA LEU A 61 -5.56 4.69 5.92
C LEU A 61 -6.03 3.26 5.66
N ARG A 62 -6.80 3.10 4.59
CA ARG A 62 -7.33 1.84 4.05
C ARG A 62 -7.13 1.79 2.55
N CYS A 63 -7.12 0.59 2.00
CA CYS A 63 -7.23 0.40 0.56
C CYS A 63 -8.65 0.74 0.12
N ASP A 64 -8.79 1.44 -1.00
CA ASP A 64 -10.10 1.73 -1.58
C ASP A 64 -10.84 0.41 -1.88
N PRO A 65 -12.13 0.29 -1.51
CA PRO A 65 -12.89 -0.95 -1.70
C PRO A 65 -12.99 -1.38 -3.16
N LYS A 66 -12.88 -0.44 -4.12
CA LYS A 66 -12.90 -0.72 -5.56
C LYS A 66 -11.57 -1.21 -6.10
N VAL A 67 -10.49 -1.17 -5.31
CA VAL A 67 -9.20 -1.75 -5.72
C VAL A 67 -9.25 -3.25 -5.49
N VAL A 68 -9.01 -4.02 -6.55
CA VAL A 68 -8.84 -5.48 -6.49
C VAL A 68 -7.40 -5.82 -6.10
N GLY A 69 -6.45 -5.12 -6.71
CA GLY A 69 -5.03 -5.34 -6.45
C GLY A 69 -4.14 -4.30 -7.14
N VAL A 70 -2.85 -4.37 -6.83
CA VAL A 70 -1.81 -3.52 -7.42
C VAL A 70 -0.67 -4.41 -7.90
N ARG A 71 -0.29 -4.26 -9.17
CA ARG A 71 0.94 -4.83 -9.71
C ARG A 71 2.03 -3.78 -9.61
N PHE A 72 3.04 -4.04 -8.81
CA PHE A 72 4.25 -3.25 -8.80
C PHE A 72 5.11 -3.68 -9.99
N GLY A 73 5.78 -2.74 -10.65
CA GLY A 73 6.76 -2.99 -11.70
C GLY A 73 8.19 -2.74 -11.21
N ARG A 74 9.15 -2.67 -12.13
CA ARG A 74 10.51 -2.18 -11.81
C ARG A 74 10.48 -0.66 -11.71
N GLY A 75 11.19 -0.10 -10.74
CA GLY A 75 11.16 1.35 -10.46
C GLY A 75 9.79 1.83 -10.02
N SER A 76 9.44 3.09 -10.29
CA SER A 76 8.17 3.71 -9.88
C SER A 76 6.96 3.33 -10.76
N THR A 77 7.04 2.22 -11.50
CA THR A 77 5.94 1.75 -12.35
C THR A 77 4.96 0.90 -11.55
N PHE A 78 3.67 1.13 -11.75
CA PHE A 78 2.62 0.37 -11.09
C PHE A 78 1.35 0.34 -11.93
N HIS A 79 0.52 -0.67 -11.70
CA HIS A 79 -0.81 -0.79 -12.30
C HIS A 79 -1.82 -1.15 -11.22
N VAL A 80 -2.91 -0.38 -11.14
CA VAL A 80 -3.99 -0.63 -10.19
C VAL A 80 -5.13 -1.33 -10.92
N GLU A 81 -5.53 -2.48 -10.39
CA GLU A 81 -6.69 -3.23 -10.87
C GLU A 81 -7.93 -2.77 -10.10
N TRP A 82 -8.94 -2.31 -10.84
CA TRP A 82 -10.16 -1.75 -10.28
C TRP A 82 -11.36 -2.63 -10.61
N ASP A 83 -12.25 -2.79 -9.63
CA ASP A 83 -13.60 -3.29 -9.81
C ASP A 83 -14.54 -2.10 -9.97
N TRP A 84 -14.90 -1.82 -11.22
CA TRP A 84 -15.83 -0.75 -11.58
C TRP A 84 -17.30 -1.12 -11.33
N MET A 85 -17.58 -2.36 -10.94
CA MET A 85 -18.93 -2.85 -10.65
C MET A 85 -19.25 -2.88 -9.14
N ALA A 86 -18.29 -2.48 -8.28
CA ALA A 86 -18.40 -2.40 -6.83
C ALA A 86 -18.88 -1.05 -6.29
#